data_AF-A0A9P0IMK6-F1
#
_entry.id   AF-A0A9P0IMK6-F1
#
_cell.length_a   1.000
_cell.length_b   1.000
_cell.length_c   1.000
_cell.angle_alpha   90.00
_cell.angle_beta   90.00
_cell.angle_gamma   90.00
#
_symmetry.space_group_name_H-M   'P 1'
#
loop_
_entity.id
_entity.type
_entity.pdbx_description
1 polymer ?
#
loop_
_entity_poly.entity_id
_entity_poly.type
_entity_poly.pdbx_seq_one_letter_code
_entity_poly.pdbx_strand_id
1 'polypeptide(L)'
;MLEIQDKNLRFTSQTERGLIVSIKGTLDLIQFLSQNVGYRYLMTKRINQDTLEHFFGIVRQACGSNQHPDPRQFVQIYRLMSCYSLIKPPRGSNVSGGDILKTLIDIKPTNEEDIQKKADLEIKLDNLLVNCEFEVLSDHLYFENENQSNIDKSALTYFVGYVARNAKKHSIAKNCTTCFNSIVSSNNQNIPNTDEERFINLRNEGHLFIPTENLMELIYNLETTIIHVLKNYKMNKHILDHVMDEISVHGISTKVGCANRQHQLTKYIVKFYLNTRMIFA
;
A
#
# COMPACT_ATOMS: atom_id res chain seq x y z
N MET A 1 -17.55 54.34 21.94
CA MET A 1 -18.15 53.81 20.70
C MET A 1 -17.12 52.92 20.04
N LEU A 2 -17.21 51.60 20.28
CA LEU A 2 -16.58 50.51 19.52
C LEU A 2 -16.95 49.18 20.22
N GLU A 3 -18.19 48.74 20.06
CA GLU A 3 -18.56 47.35 20.37
C GLU A 3 -19.42 46.83 19.23
N ILE A 4 -18.76 46.58 18.10
CA ILE A 4 -19.26 45.60 17.14
C ILE A 4 -18.70 44.26 17.64
N GLN A 5 -19.41 43.62 18.57
CA GLN A 5 -19.10 42.25 18.99
C GLN A 5 -19.48 41.31 17.86
N ASP A 6 -18.45 40.86 17.14
CA ASP A 6 -18.56 39.93 16.03
C ASP A 6 -19.05 38.56 16.53
N LYS A 7 -20.34 38.25 16.33
CA LYS A 7 -20.99 37.02 16.80
C LYS A 7 -20.44 35.74 16.14
N ASN A 8 -19.61 35.87 15.12
CA ASN A 8 -19.17 34.75 14.27
C ASN A 8 -17.92 34.02 14.77
N LEU A 9 -17.30 34.46 15.88
CA LEU A 9 -16.03 33.92 16.38
C LEU A 9 -16.09 33.37 17.82
N ARG A 10 -17.28 33.02 18.33
CA ARG A 10 -17.43 32.54 19.72
C ARG A 10 -17.32 31.01 19.80
N PHE A 11 -16.34 30.53 20.58
CA PHE A 11 -16.29 29.13 21.01
C PHE A 11 -17.57 28.76 21.75
N THR A 12 -17.95 27.48 21.69
CA THR A 12 -19.00 26.98 22.58
C THR A 12 -18.52 27.10 24.04
N SER A 13 -19.46 27.24 24.99
CA SER A 13 -19.11 27.34 26.41
C SER A 13 -18.30 26.15 26.92
N GLN A 14 -18.52 24.96 26.34
CA GLN A 14 -17.74 23.76 26.64
C GLN A 14 -16.32 23.86 26.10
N THR A 15 -16.15 24.29 24.85
CA THR A 15 -14.84 24.48 24.21
C THR A 15 -14.03 25.55 24.93
N GLU A 16 -14.65 26.69 25.27
CA GLU A 16 -14.00 27.77 26.02
C GLU A 16 -13.51 27.28 27.38
N ARG A 17 -14.36 26.58 28.14
CA ARG A 17 -13.99 26.01 29.43
C ARG A 17 -12.87 24.98 29.29
N GLY A 18 -12.95 24.10 28.28
CA GLY A 18 -11.91 23.12 27.98
C GLY A 18 -10.56 23.76 27.68
N LEU A 19 -10.55 24.87 26.94
CA LEU A 19 -9.35 25.64 26.63
C LEU A 19 -8.74 26.26 27.90
N ILE A 20 -9.58 26.88 28.74
CA ILE A 20 -9.14 27.46 30.02
C ILE A 20 -8.50 26.39 30.92
N VAL A 21 -9.14 25.22 31.05
CA VAL A 21 -8.61 24.10 31.85
C VAL A 21 -7.30 23.59 31.26
N SER A 22 -7.21 23.42 29.95
CA SER A 22 -6.00 22.92 29.28
C SER A 22 -4.81 23.85 29.47
N ILE A 23 -5.02 25.17 29.33
CA ILE A 23 -3.96 26.17 29.53
C ILE A 23 -3.50 26.17 30.99
N LYS A 24 -4.44 26.26 31.95
CA LYS A 24 -4.11 26.27 33.37
C LYS A 24 -3.39 24.99 33.79
N GLY A 25 -3.92 23.83 33.41
CA GLY A 25 -3.31 22.54 33.71
C GLY A 25 -1.91 22.38 33.10
N THR A 26 -1.67 22.92 31.91
CA THR A 26 -0.33 22.90 31.30
C THR A 26 0.66 23.78 32.06
N LEU A 27 0.23 24.97 32.51
CA LEU A 27 1.07 25.87 33.30
C LEU A 27 1.42 25.25 34.66
N ASP A 28 0.44 24.70 35.36
CA ASP A 28 0.63 24.03 36.65
C ASP A 28 1.58 22.82 36.50
N LEU A 29 1.43 22.04 35.42
CA LEU A 29 2.30 20.91 35.11
C LEU A 29 3.75 21.36 34.85
N ILE A 30 3.95 22.43 34.07
CA ILE A 30 5.30 22.97 33.81
C ILE A 30 5.95 23.45 35.11
N GLN A 31 5.18 24.14 35.96
CA GLN A 31 5.66 24.62 37.24
C GLN A 31 6.12 23.46 38.12
N PHE A 32 5.30 22.42 38.26
CA PHE A 32 5.65 21.22 39.02
C PHE A 32 6.88 20.50 38.46
N LEU A 33 6.94 20.28 37.14
CA LEU A 33 8.05 19.57 36.50
C LEU A 33 9.37 20.34 36.63
N SER A 34 9.32 21.67 36.57
CA SER A 34 10.49 22.54 36.71
C SER A 34 10.97 22.62 38.16
N GLN A 35 10.06 22.90 39.10
CA GLN A 35 10.41 23.17 40.50
C GLN A 35 10.69 21.89 41.31
N ASN A 36 9.95 20.81 41.07
CA ASN A 36 10.02 19.60 41.90
C ASN A 36 10.83 18.46 41.27
N VAL A 37 10.89 18.39 39.93
CA VAL A 37 11.54 17.28 39.22
C VAL A 37 12.82 17.71 38.49
N GLY A 38 12.99 19.02 38.23
CA GLY A 38 14.18 19.57 37.58
C GLY A 38 14.18 19.49 36.05
N TYR A 39 13.01 19.35 35.40
CA TYR A 39 12.92 19.39 33.94
C TYR A 39 13.03 20.83 33.42
N ARG A 40 13.85 21.02 32.37
CA ARG A 40 14.06 22.33 31.74
C ARG A 40 12.89 22.80 30.86
N TYR A 41 12.09 21.87 30.32
CA TYR A 41 10.98 22.17 29.41
C TYR A 41 9.95 21.03 29.37
N LEU A 42 8.74 21.33 28.88
CA LEU A 42 7.67 20.37 28.60
C LEU A 42 7.40 20.31 27.09
N MET A 43 7.33 19.09 26.53
CA MET A 43 6.90 18.88 25.15
C MET A 43 5.37 18.82 25.06
N THR A 44 4.72 19.96 24.77
CA THR A 44 3.25 20.05 24.69
C THR A 44 2.62 19.14 23.63
N LYS A 45 3.38 18.71 22.61
CA LYS A 45 2.93 17.68 21.66
C LYS A 45 2.61 16.32 22.32
N ARG A 46 3.12 16.05 23.52
CA ARG A 46 2.92 14.78 24.23
C ARG A 46 1.75 14.77 25.21
N ILE A 47 1.07 15.90 25.40
CA ILE A 47 -0.09 16.04 26.30
C ILE A 47 -1.42 16.07 25.53
N ASN A 48 -1.44 15.53 24.30
CA ASN A 48 -2.63 15.43 23.47
C ASN A 48 -2.97 13.97 23.16
N GLN A 49 -4.15 13.74 22.57
CA GLN A 49 -4.64 12.41 22.22
C GLN A 49 -4.24 11.96 20.81
N ASP A 50 -3.48 12.76 20.05
CA ASP A 50 -3.11 12.46 18.66
C ASP A 50 -2.44 11.09 18.51
N THR A 51 -1.61 10.71 19.49
CA THR A 51 -0.92 9.41 19.48
C THR A 51 -1.92 8.26 19.56
N LEU A 52 -3.00 8.43 20.34
CA LEU A 52 -4.08 7.46 20.47
C LEU A 52 -4.95 7.40 19.20
N GLU A 53 -5.27 8.56 18.62
CA GLU A 53 -6.00 8.63 17.35
C GLU A 53 -5.21 7.99 16.20
N HIS A 54 -3.90 8.24 16.16
CA HIS A 54 -3.00 7.60 15.21
C HIS A 54 -2.99 6.09 15.40
N PHE A 55 -2.96 5.60 16.64
CA PHE A 55 -3.09 4.17 16.93
C PHE A 55 -4.40 3.60 16.37
N PHE A 56 -5.54 4.25 16.58
CA PHE A 56 -6.81 3.80 15.99
C PHE A 56 -6.80 3.82 14.45
N GLY A 57 -6.09 4.78 13.84
CA GLY A 57 -5.84 4.80 12.40
C GLY A 57 -5.09 3.56 11.92
N ILE A 58 -4.02 3.17 12.63
CA ILE A 58 -3.25 1.94 12.33
C ILE A 58 -4.15 0.70 12.46
N VAL A 59 -4.98 0.62 13.51
CA VAL A 59 -5.89 -0.52 13.71
C VAL A 59 -6.88 -0.64 12.55
N ARG A 60 -7.50 0.47 12.13
CA ARG A 60 -8.41 0.47 10.96
C ARG A 60 -7.68 0.08 9.68
N GLN A 61 -6.46 0.60 9.47
CA GLN A 61 -5.66 0.25 8.29
C GLN A 61 -5.27 -1.24 8.26
N ALA A 62 -5.01 -1.85 9.41
CA ALA A 62 -4.70 -3.27 9.51
C ALA A 62 -5.87 -4.19 9.08
N CYS A 63 -7.09 -3.66 9.07
CA CYS A 63 -8.30 -4.35 8.62
C CYS A 63 -8.62 -4.17 7.12
N GLY A 64 -7.76 -3.51 6.34
CA GLY A 64 -7.96 -3.32 4.90
C GLY A 64 -9.26 -2.57 4.59
N SER A 65 -10.16 -3.18 3.81
CA SER A 65 -11.47 -2.62 3.47
C SER A 65 -12.44 -2.52 4.66
N ASN A 66 -12.18 -3.22 5.79
CA ASN A 66 -13.04 -3.12 6.98
C ASN A 66 -12.65 -1.93 7.87
N GLN A 67 -13.31 -0.79 7.67
CA GLN A 67 -13.07 0.44 8.46
C GLN A 67 -13.62 0.39 9.90
N HIS A 68 -14.41 -0.63 10.25
CA HIS A 68 -15.05 -0.78 11.56
C HIS A 68 -14.72 -2.16 12.15
N PRO A 69 -13.50 -2.34 12.69
CA PRO A 69 -13.13 -3.60 13.32
C PRO A 69 -14.08 -3.94 14.47
N ASP A 70 -14.49 -5.20 14.54
CA ASP A 70 -15.23 -5.70 15.70
C ASP A 70 -14.31 -5.78 16.94
N PRO A 71 -14.85 -5.90 18.16
CA PRO A 71 -14.03 -5.96 19.37
C PRO A 71 -13.00 -7.11 19.39
N ARG A 72 -13.27 -8.25 18.75
CA ARG A 72 -12.33 -9.38 18.67
C ARG A 72 -11.18 -9.05 17.74
N GLN A 73 -11.47 -8.48 16.57
CA GLN A 73 -10.47 -7.99 15.61
C GLN A 73 -9.58 -6.92 16.25
N PHE A 74 -10.18 -5.96 16.96
CA PHE A 74 -9.44 -4.95 17.70
C PHE A 74 -8.46 -5.56 18.71
N VAL A 75 -8.91 -6.52 19.53
CA VAL A 75 -8.05 -7.20 20.52
C VAL A 75 -6.91 -7.97 19.85
N GLN A 76 -7.18 -8.65 18.73
CA GLN A 76 -6.15 -9.37 17.98
C GLN A 76 -5.08 -8.42 17.43
N ILE A 77 -5.49 -7.32 16.81
CA ILE A 77 -4.57 -6.31 16.26
C ILE A 77 -3.79 -5.64 17.38
N TYR A 78 -4.45 -5.29 18.48
CA TYR A 78 -3.78 -4.72 19.65
C TYR A 78 -2.69 -5.65 20.20
N ARG A 79 -2.97 -6.95 20.33
CA ARG A 79 -1.97 -7.96 20.75
C ARG A 79 -0.80 -8.01 19.78
N LEU A 80 -1.08 -8.07 18.48
CA LEU A 80 -0.05 -8.09 17.44
C LEU A 80 0.84 -6.84 17.50
N MET A 81 0.24 -5.66 17.61
CA MET A 81 0.95 -4.38 17.67
C MET A 81 1.76 -4.20 18.96
N SER A 82 1.26 -4.72 20.08
CA SER A 82 1.97 -4.70 21.37
C SER A 82 3.25 -5.53 21.31
N CYS A 83 3.24 -6.64 20.57
CA CYS A 83 4.43 -7.44 20.33
C CYS A 83 5.31 -6.85 19.20
N TYR A 84 4.73 -6.14 18.24
CA TYR A 84 5.44 -5.63 17.05
C TYR A 84 6.68 -4.78 17.38
N SER A 85 6.62 -3.95 18.42
CA SER A 85 7.75 -3.11 18.85
C SER A 85 8.93 -3.91 19.40
N LEU A 86 8.66 -5.08 19.99
CA LEU A 86 9.68 -6.02 20.48
C LEU A 86 10.27 -6.89 19.36
N ILE A 87 9.50 -7.06 18.28
CA ILE A 87 9.84 -7.94 17.16
C ILE A 87 10.59 -7.19 16.04
N LYS A 88 10.38 -5.87 15.93
CA LYS A 88 11.01 -5.08 14.87
C LYS A 88 12.52 -5.01 15.11
N PRO A 89 13.34 -5.60 14.25
CA PRO A 89 14.78 -5.55 14.44
C PRO A 89 15.26 -4.09 14.24
N PRO A 90 16.35 -3.67 14.91
CA PRO A 90 16.93 -2.35 14.72
C PRO A 90 17.17 -2.06 13.23
N ARG A 91 17.03 -0.81 12.81
CA ARG A 91 17.34 -0.40 11.42
C ARG A 91 18.79 -0.79 11.12
N GLY A 92 19.00 -1.71 10.18
CA GLY A 92 20.32 -2.22 9.79
C GLY A 92 20.71 -3.59 10.40
N SER A 93 19.81 -4.24 11.14
CA SER A 93 20.04 -5.60 11.66
C SER A 93 20.03 -6.66 10.55
N ASN A 94 20.87 -7.68 10.72
CA ASN A 94 20.93 -8.87 9.87
C ASN A 94 19.84 -9.91 10.19
N VAL A 95 19.05 -9.70 11.26
CA VAL A 95 17.94 -10.58 11.63
C VAL A 95 16.67 -10.06 10.96
N SER A 96 16.02 -10.90 10.15
CA SER A 96 14.71 -10.58 9.57
C SER A 96 13.68 -10.52 10.69
N GLY A 97 12.92 -9.43 10.78
CA GLY A 97 11.81 -9.32 11.75
C GLY A 97 10.76 -10.43 11.56
N GLY A 98 10.76 -11.09 10.40
CA GLY A 98 9.94 -12.26 10.12
C GLY A 98 10.31 -13.49 10.95
N ASP A 99 11.56 -13.68 11.36
CA ASP A 99 11.96 -14.89 12.09
C ASP A 99 11.57 -14.82 13.56
N ILE A 100 11.63 -13.64 14.17
CA ILE A 100 11.11 -13.39 15.52
C ILE A 100 9.57 -13.42 15.53
N LEU A 101 8.92 -12.93 14.45
CA LEU A 101 7.47 -13.10 14.25
C LEU A 101 7.08 -14.57 14.15
N LYS A 102 7.86 -15.43 13.47
CA LYS A 102 7.61 -16.88 13.45
C LYS A 102 7.70 -17.51 14.84
N THR A 103 8.63 -17.08 15.69
CA THR A 103 8.79 -17.61 17.05
C THR A 103 7.71 -17.13 18.03
N LEU A 104 7.15 -15.93 17.83
CA LEU A 104 6.07 -15.38 18.66
C LEU A 104 4.67 -15.71 18.13
N ILE A 105 4.55 -15.92 16.82
CA ILE A 105 3.38 -16.51 16.14
C ILE A 105 3.58 -18.02 16.02
N ASP A 106 4.36 -18.66 16.89
CA ASP A 106 4.31 -20.13 17.05
C ASP A 106 3.01 -20.59 17.75
N ILE A 107 1.91 -19.84 17.57
CA ILE A 107 0.66 -20.46 17.15
C ILE A 107 0.95 -21.01 15.75
N LYS A 108 1.54 -22.22 15.71
CA LYS A 108 1.73 -22.97 14.47
C LYS A 108 0.54 -22.71 13.55
N PRO A 109 0.72 -22.45 12.23
CA PRO A 109 -0.32 -22.84 11.31
C PRO A 109 -0.48 -24.34 11.51
N THR A 110 -1.42 -24.76 12.35
CA THR A 110 -1.68 -26.17 12.63
C THR A 110 -2.24 -26.87 11.39
N ASN A 111 -2.55 -26.11 10.34
CA ASN A 111 -3.10 -26.63 9.09
C ASN A 111 -1.99 -26.69 8.04
N GLU A 112 -1.53 -27.90 7.75
CA GLU A 112 -0.68 -28.23 6.58
C GLU A 112 -1.23 -27.59 5.28
N GLU A 113 -2.55 -27.40 5.20
CA GLU A 113 -3.24 -26.71 4.10
C GLU A 113 -2.73 -25.30 3.82
N ASP A 114 -2.37 -24.48 4.81
CA ASP A 114 -1.98 -23.09 4.55
C ASP A 114 -0.52 -22.97 4.08
N ILE A 115 0.32 -23.91 4.52
CA ILE A 115 1.68 -24.08 3.99
C ILE A 115 1.60 -24.55 2.53
N GLN A 116 0.73 -25.52 2.25
CA GLN A 116 0.49 -26.03 0.91
C GLN A 116 -0.03 -24.94 -0.02
N LYS A 117 -1.06 -24.17 0.38
CA LYS A 117 -1.60 -23.05 -0.43
C LYS A 117 -0.53 -22.03 -0.81
N LYS A 118 0.40 -21.72 0.09
CA LYS A 118 1.49 -20.79 -0.20
C LYS A 118 2.48 -21.37 -1.21
N ALA A 119 2.80 -22.66 -1.09
CA ALA A 119 3.65 -23.36 -2.05
C ALA A 119 2.95 -23.45 -3.42
N ASP A 120 1.67 -23.79 -3.44
CA ASP A 120 0.85 -23.86 -4.64
C ASP A 120 0.78 -22.51 -5.36
N LEU A 121 0.63 -21.41 -4.61
CA LEU A 121 0.65 -20.06 -5.19
C LEU A 121 1.99 -19.74 -5.85
N GLU A 122 3.12 -20.10 -5.23
CA GLU A 122 4.45 -19.89 -5.82
C GLU A 122 4.63 -20.70 -7.11
N ILE A 123 4.14 -21.94 -7.14
CA ILE A 123 4.18 -22.83 -8.31
C ILE A 123 3.27 -22.30 -9.42
N LYS A 124 2.02 -21.92 -9.10
CA LYS A 124 1.10 -21.29 -10.07
C LYS A 124 1.73 -20.06 -10.70
N LEU A 125 2.35 -19.19 -9.90
CA LEU A 125 2.96 -17.96 -10.37
C LEU A 125 4.20 -18.22 -11.25
N ASP A 126 4.97 -19.28 -10.99
CA ASP A 126 6.06 -19.70 -11.89
C ASP A 126 5.50 -20.27 -13.20
N ASN A 127 4.47 -21.11 -13.15
CA ASN A 127 3.83 -21.68 -14.34
C ASN A 127 3.25 -20.60 -15.26
N LEU A 128 2.61 -19.57 -14.69
CA LEU A 128 2.11 -18.40 -15.44
C LEU A 128 3.19 -17.69 -16.26
N LEU A 129 4.44 -17.74 -15.82
CA LEU A 129 5.54 -17.02 -16.46
C LEU A 129 6.33 -17.89 -17.43
N VAL A 130 6.21 -19.22 -17.32
CA VAL A 130 6.97 -20.21 -18.11
C VAL A 130 6.12 -20.83 -19.23
N ASN A 131 4.84 -21.15 -18.99
CA ASN A 131 4.01 -21.99 -19.87
C ASN A 131 2.97 -21.22 -20.72
N CYS A 132 3.19 -19.95 -21.05
CA CYS A 132 2.29 -19.26 -21.96
C CYS A 132 2.47 -19.76 -23.40
N GLU A 133 1.75 -20.82 -23.79
CA GLU A 133 1.39 -21.01 -25.18
C GLU A 133 0.40 -19.91 -25.55
N PHE A 134 0.86 -18.99 -26.37
CA PHE A 134 0.09 -17.86 -26.85
C PHE A 134 -0.90 -18.36 -27.90
N GLU A 135 -2.17 -18.56 -27.53
CA GLU A 135 -3.23 -18.53 -28.53
C GLU A 135 -3.41 -17.06 -28.96
N VAL A 136 -2.90 -16.75 -30.16
CA VAL A 136 -3.22 -15.51 -30.85
C VAL A 136 -4.72 -15.54 -31.13
N LEU A 137 -5.54 -14.96 -30.26
CA LEU A 137 -6.89 -14.60 -30.63
C LEU A 137 -6.79 -13.46 -31.66
N SER A 138 -6.99 -13.84 -32.92
CA SER A 138 -7.09 -12.98 -34.10
C SER A 138 -8.22 -11.92 -34.02
N ASP A 139 -8.86 -11.75 -32.87
CA ASP A 139 -9.97 -10.82 -32.65
C ASP A 139 -9.61 -9.59 -31.81
N HIS A 140 -8.33 -9.41 -31.44
CA HIS A 140 -7.84 -8.15 -30.83
C HIS A 140 -7.36 -7.11 -31.85
N LEU A 141 -8.05 -7.01 -33.00
CA LEU A 141 -8.20 -5.71 -33.63
C LEU A 141 -8.93 -4.83 -32.62
N TYR A 142 -8.27 -3.74 -32.20
CA TYR A 142 -8.83 -2.62 -31.43
C TYR A 142 -10.34 -2.72 -31.23
N PHE A 143 -10.78 -3.32 -30.12
CA PHE A 143 -12.16 -3.23 -29.68
C PHE A 143 -12.37 -1.81 -29.11
N GLU A 144 -12.40 -0.83 -30.02
CA GLU A 144 -13.32 0.28 -29.89
C GLU A 144 -14.72 -0.32 -30.05
N ASN A 145 -15.39 -0.62 -28.94
CA ASN A 145 -16.85 -0.54 -28.83
C ASN A 145 -17.30 -0.68 -27.37
N GLU A 146 -17.64 0.49 -26.80
CA GLU A 146 -18.81 0.73 -25.95
C GLU A 146 -19.12 -0.31 -24.86
N ASN A 147 -18.33 -0.28 -23.78
CA ASN A 147 -18.81 -0.30 -22.40
C ASN A 147 -17.61 -0.09 -21.46
N GLN A 148 -17.22 1.18 -21.30
CA GLN A 148 -16.07 1.63 -20.52
C GLN A 148 -16.06 0.98 -19.12
N SER A 149 -15.18 0.01 -18.90
CA SER A 149 -14.58 -0.11 -17.58
C SER A 149 -13.73 1.15 -17.40
N ASN A 150 -14.24 2.14 -16.66
CA ASN A 150 -13.55 3.39 -16.36
C ASN A 150 -12.35 3.10 -15.44
N ILE A 151 -11.33 2.40 -15.95
CA ILE A 151 -10.00 2.40 -15.34
C ILE A 151 -9.52 3.84 -15.49
N ASP A 152 -9.51 4.58 -14.38
CA ASP A 152 -8.90 5.89 -14.34
C ASP A 152 -7.40 5.72 -14.62
N LYS A 153 -7.00 6.01 -15.85
CA LYS A 153 -5.61 5.86 -16.29
C LYS A 153 -4.67 6.74 -15.46
N SER A 154 -5.10 7.93 -15.03
CA SER A 154 -4.26 8.80 -14.20
C SER A 154 -4.02 8.19 -12.81
N ALA A 155 -5.07 7.63 -12.21
CA ALA A 155 -4.95 6.92 -10.94
C ALA A 155 -4.11 5.65 -11.06
N LEU A 156 -4.30 4.89 -12.15
CA LEU A 156 -3.52 3.69 -12.43
C LEU A 156 -2.04 4.02 -12.63
N THR A 157 -1.69 5.02 -13.44
CA THR A 157 -0.30 5.43 -13.67
C THR A 157 0.38 5.89 -12.37
N TYR A 158 -0.34 6.61 -11.50
CA TYR A 158 0.14 6.96 -10.17
C TYR A 158 0.43 5.71 -9.31
N PHE A 159 -0.49 4.74 -9.32
CA PHE A 159 -0.32 3.48 -8.59
C PHE A 159 0.82 2.63 -9.15
N VAL A 160 0.97 2.57 -10.47
CA VAL A 160 2.09 1.86 -11.13
C VAL A 160 3.43 2.51 -10.77
N GLY A 161 3.49 3.84 -10.62
CA GLY A 161 4.64 4.54 -10.07
C GLY A 161 5.00 4.09 -8.64
N TYR A 162 3.98 3.81 -7.81
CA TYR A 162 4.18 3.20 -6.48
C TYR A 162 4.68 1.75 -6.56
N VAL A 163 4.16 0.94 -7.49
CA VAL A 163 4.65 -0.42 -7.78
C VAL A 163 6.13 -0.38 -8.16
N ALA A 164 6.52 0.52 -9.06
CA ALA A 164 7.91 0.70 -9.48
C ALA A 164 8.81 1.12 -8.29
N ARG A 165 8.32 2.01 -7.43
CA ARG A 165 9.03 2.41 -6.19
C ARG A 165 9.23 1.23 -5.24
N ASN A 166 8.21 0.39 -5.07
CA ASN A 166 8.29 -0.78 -4.22
C ASN A 166 9.32 -1.78 -4.77
N ALA A 167 9.24 -2.08 -6.08
CA ALA A 167 10.20 -2.93 -6.76
C ALA A 167 11.64 -2.42 -6.62
N LYS A 168 11.89 -1.11 -6.82
CA LYS A 168 13.22 -0.50 -6.61
C LYS A 168 13.76 -0.74 -5.19
N LYS A 169 12.90 -0.70 -4.18
CA LYS A 169 13.31 -0.76 -2.78
C LYS A 169 13.48 -2.20 -2.26
N HIS A 170 12.65 -3.11 -2.75
CA HIS A 170 12.43 -4.42 -2.12
C HIS A 170 12.67 -5.61 -3.05
N SER A 171 12.95 -5.39 -4.34
CA SER A 171 13.29 -6.45 -5.28
C SER A 171 14.77 -6.40 -5.70
N ILE A 172 15.14 -7.29 -6.62
CA ILE A 172 16.46 -7.35 -7.24
C ILE A 172 16.83 -6.06 -8.01
N ALA A 173 15.84 -5.23 -8.36
CA ALA A 173 16.03 -3.95 -9.05
C ALA A 173 16.84 -2.94 -8.23
N LYS A 174 16.90 -3.09 -6.89
CA LYS A 174 17.69 -2.23 -6.01
C LYS A 174 19.17 -2.14 -6.41
N ASN A 175 19.74 -3.26 -6.84
CA ASN A 175 21.17 -3.39 -7.15
C ASN A 175 21.42 -3.53 -8.66
N CYS A 176 20.43 -3.26 -9.51
CA CYS A 176 20.49 -3.50 -10.94
C CYS A 176 19.88 -2.34 -11.71
N THR A 177 20.74 -1.51 -12.32
CA THR A 177 20.36 -0.32 -13.10
C THR A 177 19.51 -0.67 -14.32
N THR A 178 19.82 -1.77 -15.01
CA THR A 178 19.03 -2.24 -16.16
C THR A 178 17.62 -2.67 -15.76
N CYS A 179 17.45 -3.34 -14.61
CA CYS A 179 16.13 -3.68 -14.08
C CYS A 179 15.36 -2.45 -13.58
N PHE A 180 16.07 -1.40 -13.13
CA PHE A 180 15.43 -0.15 -12.75
C PHE A 180 14.95 0.63 -13.98
N ASN A 181 15.77 0.71 -15.02
CA ASN A 181 15.43 1.38 -16.27
C ASN A 181 14.34 0.64 -17.06
N SER A 182 14.14 -0.66 -16.81
CA SER A 182 13.03 -1.42 -17.39
C SER A 182 11.68 -1.20 -16.70
N ILE A 183 11.64 -0.45 -15.59
CA ILE A 183 10.41 -0.17 -14.83
C ILE A 183 10.14 1.33 -14.62
N VAL A 184 11.17 2.18 -14.71
CA VAL A 184 11.04 3.64 -14.57
C VAL A 184 11.57 4.34 -15.82
N SER A 185 10.75 5.22 -16.38
CA SER A 185 11.09 6.06 -17.52
C SER A 185 12.12 7.12 -17.12
N SER A 186 13.13 7.33 -17.96
CA SER A 186 14.21 8.30 -17.70
C SER A 186 13.83 9.75 -18.06
N ASN A 187 12.66 9.97 -18.67
CA ASN A 187 12.24 11.27 -19.18
C ASN A 187 11.60 12.14 -18.10
N ASN A 188 12.42 12.77 -17.27
CA ASN A 188 11.98 13.86 -16.37
C ASN A 188 11.96 15.25 -17.06
N GLN A 189 12.22 15.33 -18.37
CA GLN A 189 12.44 16.62 -19.07
C GLN A 189 11.67 16.82 -20.37
N ASN A 190 10.83 15.87 -20.79
CA ASN A 190 9.97 16.09 -21.96
C ASN A 190 8.64 16.69 -21.52
N ILE A 191 8.14 17.62 -22.32
CA ILE A 191 6.80 18.22 -22.21
C ILE A 191 5.79 17.07 -22.04
N PRO A 192 4.88 17.13 -21.05
CA PRO A 192 3.92 16.05 -20.83
C PRO A 192 3.12 15.85 -22.11
N ASN A 193 3.25 14.67 -22.72
CA ASN A 193 2.60 14.35 -23.99
C ASN A 193 1.18 13.80 -23.78
N THR A 194 0.83 13.44 -22.54
CA THR A 194 -0.49 12.89 -22.17
C THR A 194 -1.06 13.53 -20.91
N ASP A 195 -2.39 13.53 -20.77
CA ASP A 195 -3.08 14.02 -19.56
C ASP A 195 -2.68 13.27 -18.27
N GLU A 196 -2.24 12.01 -18.41
CA GLU A 196 -1.78 11.14 -17.33
C GLU A 196 -0.43 11.61 -16.76
N GLU A 197 0.52 11.94 -17.65
CA GLU A 197 1.81 12.52 -17.26
C GLU A 197 1.62 13.88 -16.59
N ARG A 198 0.63 14.65 -17.06
CA ARG A 198 0.26 15.94 -16.45
C ARG A 198 -0.24 15.76 -15.02
N PHE A 199 -1.09 14.77 -14.75
CA PHE A 199 -1.58 14.47 -13.40
C PHE A 199 -0.44 14.13 -12.44
N ILE A 200 0.48 13.26 -12.86
CA ILE A 200 1.63 12.87 -12.04
C ILE A 200 2.54 14.07 -11.80
N ASN A 201 2.85 14.85 -12.84
CA ASN A 201 3.70 16.03 -12.73
C ASN A 201 3.11 17.10 -11.80
N LEU A 202 1.79 17.31 -11.82
CA LEU A 202 1.11 18.22 -10.89
C LEU A 202 1.15 17.75 -9.43
N ARG A 203 1.22 16.43 -9.20
CA ARG A 203 1.33 15.81 -7.88
C ARG A 203 2.78 15.59 -7.43
N ASN A 204 3.74 15.76 -8.34
CA ASN A 204 5.13 15.39 -8.10
C ASN A 204 5.88 16.49 -7.35
N GLU A 205 6.19 16.26 -6.08
CA GLU A 205 7.15 17.08 -5.31
C GLU A 205 8.62 16.66 -5.56
N GLY A 206 8.92 16.09 -6.74
CA GLY A 206 10.26 15.65 -7.14
C GLY A 206 10.64 14.22 -6.72
N HIS A 207 9.67 13.41 -6.29
CA HIS A 207 9.93 12.08 -5.74
C HIS A 207 9.12 10.95 -6.37
N LEU A 208 8.09 11.25 -7.18
CA LEU A 208 7.29 10.24 -7.85
C LEU A 208 8.06 9.62 -9.02
N PHE A 209 7.82 8.33 -9.27
CA PHE A 209 8.38 7.64 -10.44
C PHE A 209 7.33 7.56 -11.54
N ILE A 210 7.76 7.88 -12.77
CA ILE A 210 6.98 7.67 -13.98
C ILE A 210 7.32 6.26 -14.49
N PRO A 211 6.36 5.36 -14.59
CA PRO A 211 6.61 4.00 -15.06
C PRO A 211 6.94 3.96 -16.56
N THR A 212 7.60 2.88 -17.00
CA THR A 212 7.81 2.58 -18.42
C THR A 212 6.53 2.01 -19.05
N GLU A 213 6.37 2.17 -20.37
CA GLU A 213 5.24 1.60 -21.13
C GLU A 213 5.08 0.09 -20.88
N ASN A 214 6.16 -0.68 -20.90
CA ASN A 214 6.12 -2.12 -20.62
C ASN A 214 5.58 -2.46 -19.22
N LEU A 215 5.85 -1.61 -18.23
CA LEU A 215 5.33 -1.83 -16.88
C LEU A 215 3.85 -1.43 -16.81
N MET A 216 3.47 -0.34 -17.50
CA MET A 216 2.08 0.09 -17.62
C MET A 216 1.23 -0.97 -18.29
N GLU A 217 1.68 -1.54 -19.41
CA GLU A 217 0.98 -2.59 -20.15
C GLU A 217 0.80 -3.86 -19.29
N LEU A 218 1.87 -4.32 -18.63
CA LEU A 218 1.80 -5.46 -17.70
C LEU A 218 0.72 -5.25 -16.63
N ILE A 219 0.73 -4.08 -15.97
CA ILE A 219 -0.20 -3.80 -14.88
C ILE A 219 -1.62 -3.55 -15.39
N TYR A 220 -1.77 -2.93 -16.56
CA TYR A 220 -3.07 -2.71 -17.19
C TYR A 220 -3.74 -4.04 -17.53
N ASN A 221 -3.00 -4.99 -18.10
CA ASN A 221 -3.50 -6.33 -18.40
C ASN A 221 -3.92 -7.07 -17.12
N LEU A 222 -3.16 -6.94 -16.03
CA LEU A 222 -3.57 -7.50 -14.74
C LEU A 222 -4.85 -6.84 -14.20
N GLU A 223 -4.98 -5.51 -14.30
CA GLU A 223 -6.14 -4.78 -13.80
C GLU A 223 -7.41 -5.10 -14.60
N THR A 224 -7.33 -5.23 -15.92
CA THR A 224 -8.47 -5.62 -16.75
C THR A 224 -8.94 -7.04 -16.43
N THR A 225 -8.02 -7.99 -16.25
CA THR A 225 -8.37 -9.35 -15.80
C THR A 225 -9.01 -9.35 -14.42
N ILE A 226 -8.47 -8.58 -13.46
CA ILE A 226 -9.06 -8.47 -12.12
C ILE A 226 -10.47 -7.90 -12.20
N ILE A 227 -10.69 -6.82 -12.97
CA ILE A 227 -12.01 -6.21 -13.14
C ILE A 227 -12.99 -7.19 -13.80
N HIS A 228 -12.55 -7.95 -14.80
CA HIS A 228 -13.37 -8.98 -15.44
C HIS A 228 -13.83 -10.03 -14.42
N VAL A 229 -12.90 -10.55 -13.62
CA VAL A 229 -13.18 -11.54 -12.58
C VAL A 229 -14.12 -10.97 -11.51
N LEU A 230 -13.87 -9.75 -11.03
CA LEU A 230 -14.71 -9.11 -10.02
C LEU A 230 -16.13 -8.81 -10.51
N LYS A 231 -16.33 -8.62 -11.82
CA LYS A 231 -17.66 -8.45 -12.42
C LYS A 231 -18.42 -9.77 -12.57
N ASN A 232 -17.71 -10.86 -12.89
CA ASN A 232 -18.32 -12.14 -13.22
C ASN A 232 -18.44 -13.11 -12.04
N TYR A 233 -17.63 -12.92 -10.99
CA TYR A 233 -17.61 -13.78 -9.81
C TYR A 233 -18.02 -13.02 -8.56
N LYS A 234 -18.82 -13.65 -7.69
CA LYS A 234 -19.13 -13.11 -6.35
C LYS A 234 -17.89 -13.15 -5.47
N MET A 235 -17.64 -12.06 -4.74
CA MET A 235 -16.54 -11.96 -3.78
C MET A 235 -16.54 -13.12 -2.78
N ASN A 236 -15.45 -13.89 -2.80
CA ASN A 236 -15.26 -15.05 -1.95
C ASN A 236 -13.75 -15.31 -1.69
N LYS A 237 -13.43 -16.28 -0.83
CA LYS A 237 -12.05 -16.61 -0.43
C LYS A 237 -11.15 -17.13 -1.57
N HIS A 238 -11.72 -17.50 -2.71
CA HIS A 238 -11.05 -18.04 -3.91
C HIS A 238 -10.94 -17.02 -5.05
N ILE A 239 -11.25 -15.73 -4.80
CA ILE A 239 -11.19 -14.71 -5.85
C ILE A 239 -9.79 -14.60 -6.47
N LEU A 240 -8.74 -14.78 -5.66
CA LEU A 240 -7.36 -14.79 -6.16
C LEU A 240 -7.10 -16.01 -7.06
N ASP A 241 -7.68 -17.17 -6.75
CA ASP A 241 -7.56 -18.36 -7.61
C ASP A 241 -8.22 -18.11 -8.96
N HIS A 242 -9.43 -17.55 -9.00
CA HIS A 242 -10.11 -17.18 -10.24
C HIS A 242 -9.31 -16.16 -11.07
N VAL A 243 -8.71 -15.15 -10.42
CA VAL A 243 -7.82 -14.21 -11.11
C VAL A 243 -6.60 -14.92 -11.70
N MET A 244 -5.97 -15.82 -10.95
CA MET A 244 -4.80 -16.56 -11.42
C MET A 244 -5.13 -17.52 -12.56
N ASP A 245 -6.30 -18.15 -12.53
CA ASP A 245 -6.77 -19.05 -13.58
C ASP A 245 -7.06 -18.25 -14.87
N GLU A 246 -7.72 -17.10 -14.78
CA GLU A 246 -7.93 -16.21 -15.94
C GLU A 246 -6.61 -15.66 -16.51
N ILE A 247 -5.64 -15.28 -15.67
CA ILE A 247 -4.31 -14.89 -16.14
C ILE A 247 -3.60 -16.07 -16.83
N SER A 248 -3.84 -17.31 -16.39
CA SER A 248 -3.25 -18.50 -17.02
C SER A 248 -3.77 -18.74 -18.44
N VAL A 249 -5.04 -18.44 -18.69
CA VAL A 249 -5.66 -18.57 -20.01
C VAL A 249 -5.16 -17.48 -20.96
N HIS A 250 -5.10 -16.23 -20.49
CA HIS A 250 -4.72 -15.09 -21.34
C HIS A 250 -3.21 -14.91 -21.50
N GLY A 251 -2.43 -15.45 -20.56
CA GLY A 251 -0.99 -15.32 -20.49
C GLY A 251 -0.51 -13.90 -20.12
N ILE A 252 0.78 -13.80 -19.78
CA ILE A 252 1.44 -12.52 -19.50
C ILE A 252 2.28 -12.14 -20.73
N SER A 253 1.73 -11.25 -21.57
CA SER A 253 2.37 -10.78 -22.80
C SER A 253 3.65 -9.99 -22.55
N THR A 254 3.63 -9.10 -21.57
CA THR A 254 4.70 -8.13 -21.33
C THR A 254 5.43 -8.43 -20.04
N LYS A 255 6.74 -8.68 -20.14
CA LYS A 255 7.61 -9.00 -18.99
C LYS A 255 8.67 -7.94 -18.80
N VAL A 256 8.97 -7.58 -17.54
CA VAL A 256 9.92 -6.52 -17.19
C VAL A 256 11.17 -7.07 -16.49
N GLY A 257 12.32 -6.43 -16.74
CA GLY A 257 13.61 -6.79 -16.16
C GLY A 257 14.69 -7.04 -17.22
N CYS A 258 15.94 -7.19 -16.77
CA CYS A 258 17.03 -7.54 -17.67
C CYS A 258 16.99 -9.01 -18.07
N ALA A 259 17.69 -9.38 -19.16
CA ALA A 259 17.71 -10.75 -19.71
C ALA A 259 17.96 -11.85 -18.65
N ASN A 260 18.81 -11.57 -17.66
CA ASN A 260 19.15 -12.55 -16.62
C ASN A 260 18.13 -12.65 -15.48
N ARG A 261 17.25 -11.65 -15.30
CA ARG A 261 16.39 -11.51 -14.11
C ARG A 261 14.94 -11.11 -14.42
N GLN A 262 14.53 -11.18 -15.68
CA GLN A 262 13.20 -10.82 -16.15
C GLN A 262 12.10 -11.62 -15.44
N HIS A 263 12.28 -12.94 -15.32
CA HIS A 263 11.35 -13.82 -14.60
C HIS A 263 11.18 -13.40 -13.14
N GLN A 264 12.29 -13.27 -12.41
CA GLN A 264 12.27 -12.94 -10.98
C GLN A 264 11.64 -11.58 -10.70
N LEU A 265 11.95 -10.57 -11.51
CA LEU A 265 11.39 -9.23 -11.34
C LEU A 265 9.90 -9.19 -11.69
N THR A 266 9.51 -9.81 -12.81
CA THR A 266 8.10 -9.87 -13.23
C THR A 266 7.27 -10.62 -12.19
N LYS A 267 7.75 -11.79 -11.70
CA LYS A 267 7.11 -12.56 -10.63
C LYS A 267 6.87 -11.71 -9.38
N TYR A 268 7.89 -10.97 -8.94
CA TYR A 268 7.79 -10.09 -7.80
C TYR A 268 6.71 -9.01 -7.98
N ILE A 269 6.69 -8.35 -9.15
CA ILE A 269 5.76 -7.28 -9.46
C ILE A 269 4.32 -7.80 -9.52
N VAL A 270 4.07 -8.90 -10.23
CA VAL A 270 2.74 -9.53 -10.32
C VAL A 270 2.24 -9.90 -8.92
N LYS A 271 3.08 -10.58 -8.12
CA LYS A 271 2.73 -10.95 -6.74
C LYS A 271 2.41 -9.74 -5.88
N PHE A 272 3.24 -8.70 -5.95
CA PHE A 272 3.03 -7.47 -5.18
C PHE A 272 1.74 -6.78 -5.60
N TYR A 273 1.49 -6.67 -6.90
CA TYR A 273 0.31 -6.02 -7.45
C TYR A 273 -0.97 -6.75 -7.04
N LEU A 274 -1.05 -8.06 -7.26
CA LEU A 274 -2.22 -8.87 -6.91
C LEU A 274 -2.54 -8.79 -5.41
N ASN A 275 -1.53 -8.98 -4.54
CA ASN A 275 -1.73 -8.86 -3.09
C ASN A 275 -2.23 -7.48 -2.68
N THR A 276 -1.64 -6.42 -3.24
CA THR A 276 -2.04 -5.05 -2.92
C THR A 276 -3.46 -4.79 -3.42
N ARG A 277 -3.79 -5.24 -4.63
CA ARG A 277 -5.10 -5.03 -5.24
C ARG A 277 -6.21 -5.77 -4.49
N MET A 278 -5.96 -6.98 -4.00
CA MET A 278 -6.91 -7.74 -3.19
C MET A 278 -7.18 -7.12 -1.81
N ILE A 279 -6.24 -6.35 -1.26
CA ILE A 279 -6.46 -5.57 -0.03
C ILE A 279 -7.39 -4.36 -0.28
N PHE A 280 -7.33 -3.81 -1.50
CA PHE A 280 -8.10 -2.63 -1.92
C PHE A 280 -9.29 -2.97 -2.84
N ALA A 281 -9.63 -4.26 -3.01
CA ALA A 281 -10.72 -4.74 -3.86
C ALA A 281 -12.08 -4.66 -3.16
#